data_AF-T1B227-F1
#
_entry.id   AF-T1B227-F1
#
_cell.length_a   1.000
_cell.length_b   1.000
_cell.length_c   1.000
_cell.angle_alpha   90.00
_cell.angle_beta   90.00
_cell.angle_gamma   90.00
#
_symmetry.space_group_name_H-M   'P 1'
#
loop_
_entity.id
_entity.type
_entity.pdbx_description
1 polymer ?
#
loop_
_entity_poly.entity_id
_entity_poly.type
_entity_poly.pdbx_seq_one_letter_code
_entity_poly.pdbx_strand_id
1 'polypeptide(L)'
;AAPTPTADDDDVQSVAEAVAKAKSKFSDSLEIWPSALESATRSESERYESVYQALEILHRIAFEYFGGAGSERGVGRFEDSFSPYRIKYSARESQTTGTKYAQQRTFTNGDRSIQMERHLTIGGGDRQNTVQIFFEIDAAGRRFIVGYCGIHLDYARMRT
;
A
#
# COMPACT_ATOMS: atom_id res chain seq x y z
N ALA A 1 -31.61 -1.83 26.82
CA ALA A 1 -31.50 -2.57 25.56
C ALA A 1 -30.16 -2.21 24.94
N ALA A 2 -29.26 -3.18 24.78
CA ALA A 2 -28.03 -2.96 24.02
C ALA A 2 -28.40 -2.84 22.54
N PRO A 3 -27.79 -1.93 21.76
CA PRO A 3 -28.05 -1.86 20.34
C PRO A 3 -27.58 -3.15 19.67
N THR A 4 -28.49 -3.79 18.95
CA THR A 4 -28.21 -4.91 18.05
C THR A 4 -27.20 -4.48 16.99
N PRO A 5 -26.18 -5.30 16.67
CA PRO A 5 -25.26 -5.00 15.57
C PRO A 5 -26.08 -4.98 14.28
N THR A 6 -26.10 -3.80 13.65
CA THR A 6 -26.76 -3.62 12.35
C THR A 6 -25.81 -4.20 11.32
N ALA A 7 -26.28 -5.21 10.60
CA ALA A 7 -25.57 -5.80 9.47
C ALA A 7 -25.47 -4.76 8.33
N ASP A 8 -24.42 -3.95 8.35
CA ASP A 8 -23.85 -3.22 7.20
C ASP A 8 -22.37 -2.83 7.46
N ASP A 9 -21.63 -3.67 8.19
CA ASP A 9 -20.17 -3.56 8.36
C ASP A 9 -19.54 -4.77 7.65
N ASP A 10 -19.20 -4.55 6.38
CA ASP A 10 -18.65 -5.57 5.47
C ASP A 10 -17.20 -5.89 5.89
N ASP A 11 -17.06 -6.81 6.84
CA ASP A 11 -15.80 -7.20 7.47
C ASP A 11 -14.94 -7.99 6.46
N VAL A 12 -13.79 -7.44 6.05
CA VAL A 12 -12.85 -8.14 5.16
C VAL A 12 -12.24 -9.32 5.91
N GLN A 13 -12.19 -10.53 5.33
CA GLN A 13 -11.69 -11.73 6.01
C GLN A 13 -10.30 -12.19 5.54
N SER A 14 -9.71 -11.47 4.59
CA SER A 14 -8.42 -11.81 4.00
C SER A 14 -7.72 -10.59 3.39
N VAL A 15 -6.40 -10.70 3.20
CA VAL A 15 -5.62 -9.65 2.52
C VAL A 15 -6.12 -9.45 1.09
N ALA A 16 -6.51 -10.54 0.42
CA ALA A 16 -7.08 -10.48 -0.93
C ALA A 16 -8.40 -9.69 -0.96
N GLU A 17 -9.31 -9.93 -0.01
CA GLU A 17 -10.58 -9.18 0.08
C GLU A 17 -10.35 -7.72 0.44
N ALA A 18 -9.42 -7.43 1.36
CA ALA A 18 -9.03 -6.06 1.68
C ALA A 18 -8.57 -5.29 0.42
N VAL A 19 -7.72 -5.90 -0.40
CA VAL A 19 -7.21 -5.28 -1.63
C VAL A 19 -8.30 -5.17 -2.70
N ALA A 20 -9.13 -6.20 -2.88
CA ALA A 20 -10.24 -6.18 -3.83
C ALA A 20 -11.29 -5.11 -3.48
N LYS A 21 -11.62 -4.99 -2.19
CA LYS A 21 -12.53 -3.98 -1.68
C LYS A 21 -11.96 -2.57 -1.87
N ALA A 22 -10.70 -2.35 -1.53
CA ALA A 22 -10.01 -1.08 -1.76
C ALA A 22 -9.96 -0.72 -3.25
N LYS A 23 -9.75 -1.70 -4.15
CA LYS A 23 -9.76 -1.48 -5.60
C LYS A 23 -11.10 -0.96 -6.09
N SER A 24 -12.20 -1.49 -5.56
CA SER A 24 -13.55 -1.03 -5.88
C SER A 24 -13.82 0.37 -5.28
N LYS A 25 -13.58 0.52 -3.97
CA LYS A 25 -13.99 1.70 -3.20
C LYS A 25 -13.14 2.95 -3.45
N PHE A 26 -11.87 2.79 -3.77
CA PHE A 26 -10.91 3.89 -3.88
C PHE A 26 -10.39 4.10 -5.31
N SER A 27 -11.15 3.63 -6.32
CA SER A 27 -10.72 3.66 -7.73
C SER A 27 -10.47 5.07 -8.30
N ASP A 28 -11.04 6.10 -7.68
CA ASP A 28 -10.82 7.50 -8.07
C ASP A 28 -9.42 8.03 -7.74
N SER A 29 -8.72 7.43 -6.78
CA SER A 29 -7.40 7.89 -6.34
C SER A 29 -6.33 6.80 -6.27
N LEU A 30 -6.74 5.52 -6.34
CA LEU A 30 -5.85 4.36 -6.33
C LEU A 30 -6.06 3.53 -7.59
N GLU A 31 -4.99 3.32 -8.34
CA GLU A 31 -4.93 2.32 -9.41
C GLU A 31 -4.31 1.04 -8.86
N ILE A 32 -5.13 0.08 -8.42
CA ILE A 32 -4.65 -1.22 -7.92
C ILE A 32 -4.45 -2.19 -9.08
N TRP A 33 -3.20 -2.61 -9.30
CA TRP A 33 -2.81 -3.49 -10.39
C TRP A 33 -3.19 -4.96 -10.14
N PRO A 34 -3.33 -5.77 -11.22
CA PRO A 34 -3.55 -7.21 -11.11
C PRO A 34 -2.45 -7.91 -10.28
N SER A 35 -1.19 -7.47 -10.41
CA SER A 35 -0.07 -8.01 -9.61
C SER A 35 -0.26 -7.81 -8.11
N ALA A 36 -0.91 -6.72 -7.68
CA ALA A 36 -1.22 -6.48 -6.27
C ALA A 36 -2.32 -7.41 -5.74
N LEU A 37 -3.33 -7.71 -6.58
CA LEU A 37 -4.36 -8.69 -6.25
C LEU A 37 -3.77 -10.10 -6.15
N GLU A 38 -2.91 -10.48 -7.10
CA GLU A 38 -2.24 -11.78 -7.10
C GLU A 38 -1.26 -11.95 -5.93
N SER A 39 -0.53 -10.90 -5.54
CA SER A 39 0.30 -10.96 -4.33
C SER A 39 -0.52 -11.12 -3.05
N ALA A 40 -1.73 -10.56 -3.02
CA ALA A 40 -2.58 -10.55 -1.83
C ALA A 40 -3.12 -11.94 -1.51
N THR A 41 -3.44 -12.74 -2.52
CA THR A 41 -3.92 -14.13 -2.34
C THR A 41 -2.88 -15.05 -1.69
N ARG A 42 -1.60 -14.67 -1.75
CA ARG A 42 -0.49 -15.43 -1.17
C ARG A 42 -0.19 -15.05 0.28
N SER A 43 -0.90 -14.08 0.85
CA SER A 43 -0.70 -13.66 2.23
C SER A 43 -1.74 -14.30 3.14
N GLU A 44 -1.27 -15.08 4.12
CA GLU A 44 -2.07 -15.68 5.19
C GLU A 44 -2.16 -14.78 6.43
N SER A 45 -1.80 -13.49 6.29
CA SER A 45 -1.76 -12.59 7.43
C SER A 45 -3.17 -12.27 7.92
N GLU A 46 -3.39 -12.44 9.23
CA GLU A 46 -4.62 -12.03 9.92
C GLU A 46 -4.77 -10.49 10.05
N ARG A 47 -3.84 -9.72 9.47
CA ARG A 47 -3.83 -8.24 9.53
C ARG A 47 -4.62 -7.60 8.39
N TYR A 48 -5.56 -8.32 7.80
CA TYR A 48 -6.33 -7.86 6.64
C TYR A 48 -7.08 -6.54 6.88
N GLU A 49 -7.58 -6.31 8.11
CA GLU A 49 -8.17 -5.02 8.48
C GLU A 49 -7.13 -3.89 8.42
N SER A 50 -5.92 -4.13 8.94
CA SER A 50 -4.82 -3.17 8.90
C SER A 50 -4.34 -2.89 7.47
N VAL A 51 -4.41 -3.91 6.59
CA VAL A 51 -4.14 -3.74 5.14
C VAL A 51 -5.17 -2.82 4.51
N TYR A 52 -6.46 -3.06 4.76
CA TYR A 52 -7.52 -2.21 4.25
C TYR A 52 -7.39 -0.77 4.76
N GLN A 53 -7.11 -0.58 6.05
CA GLN A 53 -6.83 0.74 6.65
C GLN A 53 -5.62 1.42 6.00
N ALA A 54 -4.55 0.68 5.71
CA ALA A 54 -3.38 1.22 5.02
C ALA A 54 -3.70 1.69 3.59
N LEU A 55 -4.56 0.97 2.87
CA LEU A 55 -5.04 1.38 1.54
C LEU A 55 -5.96 2.61 1.64
N GLU A 56 -6.82 2.68 2.66
CA GLU A 56 -7.62 3.87 2.94
C GLU A 56 -6.75 5.10 3.24
N ILE A 57 -5.65 4.93 3.99
CA ILE A 57 -4.68 5.99 4.24
C ILE A 57 -4.02 6.45 2.93
N LEU A 58 -3.61 5.53 2.05
CA LEU A 58 -3.09 5.89 0.72
C LEU A 58 -4.12 6.65 -0.10
N HIS A 59 -5.39 6.25 -0.07
CA HIS A 59 -6.48 6.97 -0.74
C HIS A 59 -6.60 8.40 -0.22
N ARG A 60 -6.65 8.60 1.11
CA ARG A 60 -6.74 9.93 1.73
C ARG A 60 -5.54 10.80 1.35
N ILE A 61 -4.33 10.26 1.44
CA ILE A 61 -3.11 11.00 1.07
C ILE A 61 -3.12 11.34 -0.41
N ALA A 62 -3.54 10.42 -1.30
CA ALA A 62 -3.67 10.72 -2.73
C ALA A 62 -4.68 11.86 -2.98
N PHE A 63 -5.83 11.80 -2.31
CA PHE A 63 -6.85 12.84 -2.42
C PHE A 63 -6.34 14.21 -1.93
N GLU A 64 -5.64 14.27 -0.81
CA GLU A 64 -5.03 15.52 -0.32
C GLU A 64 -3.90 16.01 -1.24
N TYR A 65 -3.04 15.09 -1.68
CA TYR A 65 -1.88 15.39 -2.52
C TYR A 65 -2.29 15.94 -3.88
N PHE A 66 -3.32 15.37 -4.50
CA PHE A 66 -3.80 15.80 -5.82
C PHE A 66 -4.96 16.79 -5.76
N GLY A 67 -5.77 16.79 -4.72
CA GLY A 67 -6.90 17.71 -4.53
C GLY A 67 -6.48 19.14 -4.17
N GLY A 68 -5.23 19.33 -3.76
CA GLY A 68 -4.65 20.60 -3.30
C GLY A 68 -4.33 21.66 -4.36
N ALA A 69 -5.16 21.82 -5.39
CA ALA A 69 -5.16 23.07 -6.16
C ALA A 69 -5.80 24.19 -5.32
N GLY A 70 -5.13 24.66 -4.26
CA GLY A 70 -5.54 25.86 -3.52
C GLY A 70 -5.41 25.87 -2.00
N SER A 71 -4.70 24.93 -1.35
CA SER A 71 -4.40 25.08 0.08
C SER A 71 -2.93 25.39 0.28
N GLU A 72 -2.64 26.62 0.70
CA GLU A 72 -1.32 27.12 1.11
C GLU A 72 -0.81 26.45 2.40
N ARG A 73 -0.94 25.12 2.53
CA ARG A 73 -0.11 24.38 3.46
C ARG A 73 1.24 24.20 2.80
N GLY A 74 2.19 25.04 3.23
CA GLY A 74 3.58 25.00 2.83
C GLY A 74 4.09 23.56 2.72
N VAL A 75 4.81 23.32 1.64
CA VAL A 75 5.38 22.03 1.20
C VAL A 75 6.12 21.33 2.34
N GLY A 76 5.43 20.44 3.06
CA GLY A 76 6.05 19.38 3.84
C GLY A 76 6.57 18.29 2.89
N ARG A 77 7.46 17.42 3.37
CA ARG A 77 7.86 16.26 2.55
C ARG A 77 6.65 15.33 2.44
N PHE A 78 6.45 14.73 1.26
CA PHE A 78 5.39 13.73 1.05
C PHE A 78 5.33 12.66 2.15
N GLU A 79 6.50 12.29 2.66
CA GLU A 79 6.73 11.30 3.72
C GLU A 79 6.05 11.71 5.05
N ASP A 80 5.98 13.01 5.35
CA ASP A 80 5.41 13.53 6.57
C ASP A 80 3.89 13.26 6.64
N SER A 81 3.23 13.06 5.49
CA SER A 81 1.79 12.73 5.38
C SER A 81 1.41 11.42 6.08
N PHE A 82 2.37 10.51 6.28
CA PHE A 82 2.13 9.23 6.97
C PHE A 82 2.25 9.32 8.50
N SER A 83 2.86 10.39 9.02
CA SER A 83 3.14 10.57 10.46
C SER A 83 1.91 10.43 11.37
N PRO A 84 0.71 10.93 11.01
CA PRO A 84 -0.48 10.81 11.86
C PRO A 84 -0.97 9.37 12.04
N TYR A 85 -0.64 8.47 11.12
CA TYR A 85 -1.29 7.16 10.99
C TYR A 85 -0.52 6.00 11.65
N ARG A 86 0.63 6.28 12.28
CA ARG A 86 1.52 5.27 12.92
C ARG A 86 1.82 4.06 12.02
N ILE A 87 1.91 4.28 10.71
CA ILE A 87 2.25 3.26 9.71
C ILE A 87 3.73 3.37 9.32
N LYS A 88 4.40 2.24 9.13
CA LYS A 88 5.81 2.24 8.70
C LYS A 88 5.87 2.50 7.20
N TYR A 89 6.24 3.71 6.83
CA TYR A 89 6.47 4.11 5.44
C TYR A 89 7.97 4.17 5.13
N SER A 90 8.32 3.73 3.92
CA SER A 90 9.67 3.81 3.35
C SER A 90 9.60 4.48 1.98
N ALA A 91 10.31 5.59 1.79
CA ALA A 91 10.32 6.29 0.50
C ALA A 91 11.14 5.60 -0.58
N ARG A 92 12.14 4.82 -0.18
CA ARG A 92 13.04 4.08 -1.07
C ARG A 92 13.45 2.79 -0.41
N GLU A 93 13.73 1.79 -1.22
CA GLU A 93 14.48 0.62 -0.80
C GLU A 93 15.93 1.01 -0.51
N SER A 94 16.62 0.28 0.39
CA SER A 94 18.05 0.51 0.59
C SER A 94 18.81 0.31 -0.72
N GLN A 95 19.86 1.11 -0.99
CA GLN A 95 20.60 1.07 -2.25
C GLN A 95 21.05 -0.34 -2.65
N THR A 96 21.54 -1.13 -1.68
CA THR A 96 21.95 -2.52 -1.89
C THR A 96 20.78 -3.43 -2.29
N THR A 97 19.61 -3.19 -1.70
CA THR A 97 18.41 -4.00 -1.91
C THR A 97 17.73 -3.62 -3.22
N GLY A 98 17.61 -2.32 -3.52
CA GLY A 98 17.11 -1.80 -4.79
C GLY A 98 17.89 -2.35 -5.99
N THR A 99 19.23 -2.43 -5.90
CA THR A 99 20.05 -2.99 -6.99
C THR A 99 19.97 -4.51 -7.09
N LYS A 100 20.08 -5.25 -5.98
CA LYS A 100 20.13 -6.73 -6.01
C LYS A 100 18.76 -7.38 -6.25
N TYR A 101 17.69 -6.74 -5.82
CA TYR A 101 16.34 -7.28 -5.88
C TYR A 101 15.41 -6.45 -6.76
N ALA A 102 15.94 -5.54 -7.58
CA ALA A 102 15.18 -4.68 -8.50
C ALA A 102 14.00 -5.40 -9.18
N GLN A 103 14.26 -6.59 -9.73
CA GLN A 103 13.26 -7.39 -10.43
C GLN A 103 12.05 -7.78 -9.57
N GLN A 104 12.23 -8.04 -8.27
CA GLN A 104 11.13 -8.39 -7.37
C GLN A 104 10.23 -7.18 -7.06
N ARG A 105 10.69 -5.96 -7.41
CA ARG A 105 10.02 -4.68 -7.13
C ARG A 105 9.53 -4.04 -8.43
N THR A 106 9.71 -4.74 -9.54
CA THR A 106 9.07 -4.44 -10.80
C THR A 106 7.74 -5.17 -10.83
N PHE A 107 6.67 -4.40 -10.73
CA PHE A 107 5.31 -4.92 -10.83
C PHE A 107 4.77 -4.67 -12.23
N THR A 108 3.72 -5.39 -12.62
CA THR A 108 3.19 -5.35 -13.99
C THR A 108 1.67 -5.22 -14.04
N ASN A 109 1.19 -4.55 -15.09
CA ASN A 109 -0.22 -4.45 -15.44
C ASN A 109 -0.36 -4.40 -16.96
N GLY A 110 -0.57 -5.57 -17.57
CA GLY A 110 -0.48 -5.74 -19.03
C GLY A 110 0.95 -5.42 -19.51
N ASP A 111 1.06 -4.52 -20.49
CA ASP A 111 2.35 -4.08 -21.06
C ASP A 111 3.10 -3.07 -20.17
N ARG A 112 2.47 -2.56 -19.11
CA ARG A 112 3.09 -1.60 -18.19
C ARG A 112 3.89 -2.35 -17.14
N SER A 113 5.15 -1.98 -16.97
CA SER A 113 6.02 -2.44 -15.89
C SER A 113 6.65 -1.25 -15.18
N ILE A 114 6.54 -1.21 -13.85
CA ILE A 114 7.11 -0.11 -13.03
C ILE A 114 7.88 -0.73 -11.87
N GLN A 115 9.14 -0.31 -11.73
CA GLN A 115 9.90 -0.57 -10.51
C GLN A 115 9.44 0.41 -9.42
N MET A 116 8.86 -0.11 -8.36
CA MET A 116 8.33 0.69 -7.23
C MET A 116 9.23 0.51 -6.01
N GLU A 117 9.65 1.61 -5.41
CA GLU A 117 10.51 1.57 -4.21
C GLU A 117 9.75 2.00 -2.95
N ARG A 118 8.70 2.82 -3.12
CA ARG A 118 7.88 3.27 -2.01
C ARG A 118 7.01 2.14 -1.52
N HIS A 119 7.02 1.94 -0.21
CA HIS A 119 6.19 0.91 0.38
C HIS A 119 5.77 1.21 1.81
N LEU A 120 4.66 0.62 2.19
CA LEU A 120 4.18 0.53 3.56
C LEU A 120 4.48 -0.85 4.11
N THR A 121 4.89 -0.94 5.37
CA THR A 121 5.08 -2.21 6.08
C THR A 121 4.10 -2.29 7.24
N ILE A 122 3.28 -3.34 7.24
CA ILE A 122 2.25 -3.60 8.24
C ILE A 122 2.66 -4.82 9.05
N GLY A 123 2.75 -4.65 10.37
CA GLY A 123 3.21 -5.70 11.29
C GLY A 123 4.73 -5.67 11.57
N GLY A 124 5.28 -6.84 11.87
CA GLY A 124 6.67 -7.05 12.25
C GLY A 124 6.92 -8.43 12.84
N GLY A 125 8.19 -8.74 13.15
CA GLY A 125 8.63 -10.05 13.62
C GLY A 125 9.00 -10.95 12.45
N ASP A 126 8.04 -11.72 11.94
CA ASP A 126 8.23 -12.71 10.88
C ASP A 126 7.63 -12.27 9.55
N ARG A 127 8.17 -12.80 8.45
CA ARG A 127 7.72 -12.47 7.08
C ARG A 127 6.26 -12.81 6.82
N GLN A 128 5.76 -13.89 7.41
CA GLN A 128 4.36 -14.32 7.25
C GLN A 128 3.39 -13.39 7.98
N ASN A 129 3.85 -12.75 9.06
CA ASN A 129 3.09 -11.80 9.86
C ASN A 129 3.21 -10.34 9.36
N THR A 130 3.92 -10.15 8.24
CA THR A 130 4.25 -8.84 7.70
C THR A 130 3.73 -8.70 6.28
N VAL A 131 2.89 -7.69 6.06
CA VAL A 131 2.38 -7.34 4.73
C VAL A 131 3.08 -6.07 4.26
N GLN A 132 3.52 -6.08 3.01
CA GLN A 132 4.04 -4.90 2.33
C GLN A 132 3.09 -4.44 1.23
N ILE A 133 2.95 -3.12 1.10
CA ILE A 133 2.20 -2.48 0.00
C ILE A 133 3.19 -1.64 -0.78
N PHE A 134 3.56 -2.04 -2.00
CA PHE A 134 4.38 -1.21 -2.88
C PHE A 134 3.50 -0.36 -3.80
N PHE A 135 3.88 0.90 -3.93
CA PHE A 135 3.13 1.86 -4.71
C PHE A 135 4.02 2.91 -5.39
N GLU A 136 3.48 3.61 -6.37
CA GLU A 136 4.12 4.73 -7.07
C GLU A 136 3.14 5.90 -7.22
N ILE A 137 3.67 7.11 -7.33
CA ILE A 137 2.86 8.32 -7.54
C ILE A 137 2.71 8.55 -9.05
N ASP A 138 1.48 8.44 -9.56
CA ASP A 138 1.16 8.77 -10.95
C ASP A 138 0.63 10.21 -11.02
N ALA A 139 1.56 11.15 -11.23
CA ALA A 139 1.23 12.57 -11.30
C ALA A 139 0.33 12.91 -12.50
N ALA A 140 0.47 12.19 -13.61
CA ALA A 140 -0.34 12.41 -14.81
C ALA A 140 -1.78 11.94 -14.59
N GLY A 141 -1.95 10.76 -13.98
CA GLY A 141 -3.26 10.22 -13.60
C GLY A 141 -3.85 10.80 -12.32
N ARG A 142 -3.12 11.67 -11.60
CA ARG A 142 -3.49 12.24 -10.29
C ARG A 142 -3.94 11.17 -9.29
N ARG A 143 -3.21 10.06 -9.25
CA ARG A 143 -3.52 8.88 -8.44
C ARG A 143 -2.26 8.19 -7.95
N PHE A 144 -2.39 7.28 -6.99
CA PHE A 144 -1.31 6.35 -6.64
C PHE A 144 -1.56 5.00 -7.29
N ILE A 145 -0.51 4.41 -7.83
CA ILE A 145 -0.53 3.08 -8.41
C ILE A 145 -0.07 2.10 -7.34
N VAL A 146 -0.87 1.08 -7.02
CA VAL A 146 -0.47 0.00 -6.11
C VAL A 146 -0.11 -1.23 -6.93
N GLY A 147 1.18 -1.55 -6.98
CA GLY A 147 1.73 -2.67 -7.75
C GLY A 147 1.84 -3.98 -6.98
N TYR A 148 1.88 -3.91 -5.64
CA TYR A 148 2.01 -5.08 -4.77
C TYR A 148 1.29 -4.87 -3.45
N CYS A 149 0.63 -5.90 -2.97
CA CYS A 149 0.13 -6.00 -1.60
C CYS A 149 0.22 -7.46 -1.17
N GLY A 150 1.16 -7.81 -0.30
CA GLY A 150 1.37 -9.22 0.05
C GLY A 150 2.52 -9.42 1.03
N ILE A 151 2.98 -10.66 1.15
CA ILE A 151 4.07 -11.03 2.06
C ILE A 151 5.30 -10.14 1.88
N HIS A 152 6.05 -9.92 2.95
CA HIS A 152 7.28 -9.12 2.89
C HIS A 152 8.27 -9.70 1.85
N LEU A 153 8.69 -8.88 0.88
CA LEU A 153 9.64 -9.28 -0.16
C LEU A 153 11.06 -9.44 0.41
N ASP A 154 11.90 -10.21 -0.28
CA ASP A 154 13.30 -10.36 0.13
C ASP A 154 14.02 -9.00 0.11
N TYR A 155 14.94 -8.83 1.06
CA TYR A 155 15.80 -7.66 1.14
C TYR A 155 17.21 -8.10 1.49
N ALA A 156 18.20 -7.27 1.13
CA ALA A 156 19.56 -7.55 1.54
C ALA A 156 19.66 -7.34 3.06
N ARG A 157 19.79 -8.43 3.83
CA ARG A 157 20.31 -8.31 5.20
C ARG A 157 21.76 -7.89 5.09
N MET A 158 22.08 -6.70 5.59
CA MET A 158 23.46 -6.37 5.91
C MET A 158 23.85 -7.31 7.06
N ARG A 159 24.75 -8.28 6.79
CA ARG A 159 25.42 -9.00 7.87
C ARG A 159 26.31 -7.96 8.56
N THR A 160 25.93 -7.58 9.78
CA THR A 160 26.82 -6.86 10.70
C THR A 160 27.99 -7.75 11.09
#